data_AF-A0A1Y1JUH2-F1
#
_entry.id   AF-A0A1Y1JUH2-F1
#
_cell.length_a   1.000
_cell.length_b   1.000
_cell.length_c   1.000
_cell.angle_alpha   90.00
_cell.angle_beta   90.00
_cell.angle_gamma   90.00
#
_symmetry.space_group_name_H-M   'P 1'
#
loop_
_entity.id
_entity.type
_entity.pdbx_description
1 polymer ?
#
loop_
_entity_poly.entity_id
_entity_poly.type
_entity_poly.pdbx_seq_one_letter_code
_entity_poly.pdbx_strand_id
1 'polypeptide(L)'
;LQDEDVFHCVITNEIFRDYDEFCQRIILCNSMVWTCEYTGKTGLTYLEALESEKQVQELLKELSTELRVAVLFLASKTHRNSLTEMVDDLYSFMRDRFFIGENVNASFANNKWKESHILQVIAPSEKQLKDSQKNG
;
A
#
# COMPACT_ATOMS: atom_id res chain seq x y z
N LEU A 1 9.29 -48.46 -4.47
CA LEU A 1 9.66 -47.16 -3.89
C LEU A 1 8.97 -47.14 -2.54
N GLN A 2 9.72 -47.21 -1.44
CA GLN A 2 9.10 -47.17 -0.11
C GLN A 2 8.61 -45.75 0.14
N ASP A 3 7.37 -45.62 0.61
CA ASP A 3 6.89 -44.37 1.21
C ASP A 3 7.72 -44.14 2.47
N GLU A 4 8.43 -43.01 2.50
CA GLU A 4 9.28 -42.60 3.62
C GLU A 4 8.53 -41.53 4.42
N ASP A 5 8.45 -41.72 5.74
CA ASP A 5 7.81 -40.76 6.62
C ASP A 5 8.64 -39.46 6.68
N VAL A 6 7.97 -38.33 6.53
CA VAL A 6 8.58 -36.98 6.52
C VAL A 6 7.82 -36.03 7.43
N PHE A 7 8.50 -35.00 7.90
CA PHE A 7 7.91 -33.92 8.70
C PHE A 7 7.59 -32.72 7.80
N HIS A 8 6.34 -32.24 7.82
CA HIS A 8 5.89 -31.11 7.01
C HIS A 8 5.65 -29.88 7.88
N CYS A 9 6.34 -28.78 7.58
CA CYS A 9 6.04 -27.47 8.13
C CYS A 9 4.94 -26.82 7.28
N VAL A 10 3.69 -26.92 7.75
CA VAL A 10 2.52 -26.37 7.04
C VAL A 10 2.65 -24.86 6.79
N ILE A 11 3.30 -24.14 7.70
CA ILE A 11 3.41 -22.68 7.67
C ILE A 11 4.29 -22.19 6.51
N THR A 12 5.47 -22.80 6.34
CA THR A 12 6.42 -22.46 5.26
C THR A 12 6.30 -23.38 4.04
N ASN A 13 5.45 -24.40 4.13
CA ASN A 13 5.28 -25.48 3.17
C ASN A 13 6.59 -26.25 2.87
N GLU A 14 7.47 -26.37 3.87
CA GLU A 14 8.74 -27.09 3.75
C GLU A 14 8.62 -28.53 4.27
N ILE A 15 9.41 -29.44 3.71
CA ILE A 15 9.45 -30.86 4.09
C ILE A 15 10.83 -31.19 4.62
N PHE A 16 10.88 -31.86 5.76
CA PHE A 16 12.09 -32.25 6.48
C PHE A 16 12.11 -33.76 6.69
N ARG A 17 13.29 -34.35 6.58
CA ARG A 17 13.53 -35.77 6.90
C ARG A 17 14.03 -35.93 8.34
N ASP A 18 14.75 -34.93 8.83
CA ASP A 18 15.27 -34.88 10.18
C ASP A 18 14.31 -34.13 11.12
N TYR A 19 14.08 -34.71 12.30
CA TYR A 19 13.17 -34.15 13.29
C TYR A 19 13.73 -32.90 13.96
N ASP A 20 15.05 -32.84 14.20
CA ASP A 20 15.68 -31.70 14.87
C ASP A 20 15.67 -30.47 13.95
N GLU A 21 15.92 -30.64 12.65
CA GLU A 21 15.76 -29.59 11.63
C GLU A 21 14.33 -29.04 11.58
N PHE A 22 13.33 -29.94 11.58
CA PHE A 22 11.92 -29.55 11.63
C PHE A 22 11.61 -28.74 12.90
N CYS A 23 12.05 -29.20 14.07
CA CYS A 23 11.81 -28.51 15.34
C CYS A 23 12.46 -27.14 15.37
N GLN A 24 13.70 -27.02 14.89
CA GLN A 24 14.39 -25.73 14.77
C GLN A 24 13.63 -24.77 13.86
N ARG A 25 13.10 -25.25 12.73
CA ARG A 25 12.27 -24.44 11.83
C ARG A 25 11.00 -23.95 12.53
N ILE A 26 10.30 -24.82 13.24
CA ILE A 26 9.09 -24.44 14.00
C ILE A 26 9.42 -23.39 15.06
N ILE A 27 10.50 -23.56 15.82
CA ILE A 27 10.94 -22.58 16.82
C ILE A 27 11.26 -21.24 16.16
N LEU A 28 11.98 -21.24 15.04
CA LEU A 28 12.31 -20.03 14.30
C LEU A 28 11.07 -19.30 13.79
N CYS A 29 10.11 -20.02 13.21
CA CYS A 29 8.86 -19.43 12.72
C CYS A 29 8.01 -18.79 13.84
N ASN A 30 8.05 -19.36 15.04
CA ASN A 30 7.34 -18.83 16.21
C ASN A 30 8.15 -17.80 17.02
N SER A 31 9.42 -17.58 16.68
CA SER A 31 10.26 -16.59 17.34
C SER A 31 9.94 -15.19 16.82
N MET A 32 9.94 -14.18 17.71
CA MET A 32 9.67 -12.77 17.38
C MET A 32 10.90 -12.06 16.76
N VAL A 33 11.51 -12.69 15.76
CA VAL A 33 12.74 -12.20 15.10
C VAL A 33 12.48 -11.70 13.67
N TRP A 34 11.24 -11.84 13.19
CA TRP A 34 10.88 -11.49 11.82
C TRP A 34 10.52 -10.02 11.70
N THR A 35 10.66 -9.53 10.48
CA THR A 35 10.34 -8.16 10.10
C THR A 35 9.51 -8.20 8.83
N CYS A 36 8.40 -7.46 8.80
CA CYS A 36 7.59 -7.31 7.59
C CYS A 36 8.37 -6.52 6.53
N GLU A 37 8.50 -7.06 5.32
CA GLU A 37 9.27 -6.44 4.24
C GLU A 37 8.71 -5.07 3.83
N TYR A 38 7.38 -4.94 3.77
CA TYR A 38 6.74 -3.71 3.29
C TYR A 38 6.67 -2.59 4.33
N THR A 39 6.37 -2.93 5.58
CA THR A 39 6.18 -1.92 6.65
C THR A 39 7.44 -1.66 7.45
N GLY A 40 8.42 -2.56 7.39
CA GLY A 40 9.60 -2.54 8.26
C GLY A 40 9.29 -2.83 9.73
N LYS A 41 8.06 -3.23 10.07
CA LYS A 41 7.68 -3.58 11.44
C LYS A 41 8.44 -4.82 11.89
N THR A 42 9.27 -4.67 12.92
CA THR A 42 10.12 -5.71 13.50
C THR A 42 9.44 -6.40 14.68
N GLY A 43 10.04 -7.49 15.17
CA GLY A 43 9.57 -8.19 16.37
C GLY A 43 8.34 -9.06 16.13
N LEU A 44 8.18 -9.55 14.91
CA LEU A 44 7.05 -10.38 14.49
C LEU A 44 7.44 -11.86 14.48
N THR A 45 6.47 -12.74 14.64
CA THR A 45 6.58 -14.12 14.19
C THR A 45 6.45 -14.20 12.67
N TYR A 46 6.80 -15.34 12.07
CA TYR A 46 6.73 -15.53 10.63
C TYR A 46 5.31 -15.32 10.08
N LEU A 47 4.28 -15.85 10.77
CA LEU A 47 2.89 -15.71 10.36
C LEU A 47 2.39 -14.26 10.47
N GLU A 48 2.77 -13.54 11.52
CA GLU A 48 2.40 -12.13 11.68
C GLU A 48 3.06 -11.24 10.62
N ALA A 49 4.32 -11.53 10.25
CA ALA A 49 4.99 -10.84 9.15
C ALA A 49 4.25 -11.07 7.82
N LEU A 50 3.92 -12.32 7.50
CA LEU A 50 3.12 -12.68 6.32
C LEU A 50 1.75 -12.00 6.28
N GLU A 51 1.03 -11.97 7.42
CA GLU A 51 -0.26 -11.30 7.50
C GLU A 51 -0.12 -9.80 7.27
N SER A 52 0.88 -9.18 7.89
CA SER A 52 1.19 -7.76 7.69
C SER A 52 1.51 -7.46 6.21
N GLU A 53 2.27 -8.32 5.55
CA GLU A 53 2.63 -8.16 4.14
C GLU A 53 1.41 -8.30 3.23
N LYS A 54 0.55 -9.30 3.50
CA LYS A 54 -0.70 -9.50 2.76
C LYS A 54 -1.63 -8.29 2.87
N GLN A 55 -1.76 -7.70 4.05
CA GLN A 55 -2.58 -6.49 4.24
C GLN A 55 -2.08 -5.33 3.38
N VAL A 56 -0.76 -5.12 3.29
CA VAL A 56 -0.18 -4.09 2.42
C VAL A 56 -0.41 -4.41 0.94
N GLN A 57 -0.30 -5.68 0.54
CA GLN A 57 -0.58 -6.06 -0.84
C GLN A 57 -2.03 -5.81 -1.24
N GLU A 58 -3.00 -6.09 -0.36
CA GLU A 58 -4.41 -5.76 -0.62
C GLU A 58 -4.62 -4.24 -0.71
N LEU A 59 -4.04 -3.46 0.20
CA LEU A 59 -4.08 -1.99 0.12
C LEU A 59 -3.49 -1.47 -1.19
N LEU A 60 -2.37 -2.03 -1.65
CA LEU A 60 -1.76 -1.66 -2.91
C LEU A 60 -2.67 -2.02 -4.09
N LYS A 61 -3.38 -3.16 -4.07
CA LYS A 61 -4.37 -3.53 -5.11
C LYS A 61 -5.55 -2.56 -5.16
N GLU A 62 -5.99 -2.04 -4.02
CA GLU A 62 -7.05 -1.02 -3.95
C GLU A 62 -6.61 0.35 -4.50
N LEU A 63 -5.31 0.61 -4.57
CA LEU A 63 -4.79 1.86 -5.14
C LEU A 63 -5.12 1.94 -6.63
N SER A 64 -5.98 2.89 -7.00
CA SER A 64 -6.47 3.08 -8.37
C SER A 64 -5.33 3.37 -9.34
N THR A 65 -5.53 2.99 -10.60
CA THR A 65 -4.53 3.15 -11.67
C THR A 65 -4.18 4.63 -11.87
N GLU A 66 -5.17 5.50 -11.72
CA GLU A 66 -5.06 6.95 -11.86
C GLU A 66 -4.16 7.54 -10.78
N LEU A 67 -4.34 7.11 -9.52
CA LEU A 67 -3.49 7.53 -8.41
C LEU A 67 -2.05 7.03 -8.60
N ARG A 68 -1.84 5.80 -9.09
CA ARG A 68 -0.50 5.28 -9.40
C ARG A 68 0.23 6.13 -10.44
N VAL A 69 -0.46 6.52 -11.51
CA VAL A 69 0.11 7.39 -12.55
C VAL A 69 0.44 8.77 -11.99
N ALA A 70 -0.46 9.35 -11.18
CA ALA A 70 -0.23 10.63 -10.54
C ALA A 70 0.98 10.60 -9.60
N VAL A 71 1.06 9.59 -8.73
CA VAL A 71 2.18 9.39 -7.81
C VAL A 71 3.48 9.23 -8.58
N LEU A 72 3.52 8.37 -9.61
CA LEU A 72 4.73 8.16 -10.41
C LEU A 72 5.17 9.43 -11.15
N PHE A 73 4.22 10.18 -11.69
CA PHE A 73 4.51 11.44 -12.36
C PHE A 73 5.11 12.46 -11.38
N LEU A 74 4.47 12.67 -10.24
CA LEU A 74 4.94 13.61 -9.23
C LEU A 74 6.28 13.18 -8.60
N ALA A 75 6.47 11.87 -8.38
CA ALA A 75 7.72 11.26 -7.97
C ALA A 75 8.87 11.58 -8.94
N SER A 76 8.59 11.63 -10.25
CA SER A 76 9.60 12.01 -11.25
C SER A 76 9.93 13.51 -11.27
N LYS A 77 9.11 14.34 -10.64
CA LYS A 77 9.23 15.81 -10.63
C LYS A 77 9.72 16.38 -9.32
N THR A 78 9.58 15.64 -8.23
CA THR A 78 10.13 16.03 -6.94
C THR A 78 11.65 15.89 -6.94
N HIS A 79 12.34 16.91 -6.42
CA HIS A 79 13.81 16.94 -6.30
C HIS A 79 14.28 16.66 -4.88
N ARG A 80 13.47 15.91 -4.11
CA ARG A 80 13.73 15.60 -2.70
C ARG A 80 14.71 14.43 -2.58
N ASN A 81 15.65 14.54 -1.64
CA ASN A 81 16.57 13.46 -1.31
C ASN A 81 15.99 12.49 -0.27
N SER A 82 14.99 12.93 0.50
CA SER A 82 14.30 12.14 1.51
C SER A 82 12.97 11.62 0.98
N LEU A 83 12.74 10.31 1.11
CA LEU A 83 11.46 9.69 0.74
C LEU A 83 10.31 10.29 1.55
N THR A 84 10.53 10.59 2.84
CA THR A 84 9.51 11.18 3.71
C THR A 84 9.06 12.55 3.18
N GLU A 85 10.00 13.42 2.83
CA GLU A 85 9.66 14.74 2.28
C GLU A 85 8.95 14.65 0.93
N MET A 86 9.34 13.68 0.11
CA MET A 86 8.66 13.40 -1.15
C MET A 86 7.23 12.92 -0.93
N VAL A 87 6.98 12.04 0.05
CA VAL A 87 5.64 11.56 0.41
C VAL A 87 4.77 12.71 0.91
N ASP A 88 5.33 13.63 1.71
CA ASP A 88 4.61 14.81 2.18
C ASP A 88 4.21 15.75 1.03
N ASP A 89 5.11 15.98 0.06
CA ASP A 89 4.82 16.76 -1.15
C ASP A 89 3.71 16.09 -1.99
N LEU A 90 3.79 14.77 -2.16
CA LEU A 90 2.78 13.97 -2.87
C LEU A 90 1.41 14.09 -2.20
N TYR A 91 1.34 13.83 -0.90
CA TYR A 91 0.11 13.90 -0.14
C TYR A 91 -0.52 15.29 -0.22
N SER A 92 0.29 16.34 0.00
CA SER A 92 -0.16 17.72 -0.06
C SER A 92 -0.69 18.10 -1.45
N PHE A 93 -0.09 17.59 -2.52
CA PHE A 93 -0.56 17.82 -3.88
C PHE A 93 -1.86 17.07 -4.21
N MET A 94 -1.95 15.80 -3.79
CA MET A 94 -3.03 14.90 -4.17
C MET A 94 -4.32 15.11 -3.38
N ARG A 95 -4.23 15.52 -2.10
CA ARG A 95 -5.40 15.67 -1.21
C ARG A 95 -6.47 16.60 -1.78
N ASP A 96 -6.05 17.67 -2.45
CA ASP A 96 -6.95 18.74 -2.90
C ASP A 96 -7.22 18.68 -4.42
N ARG A 97 -6.97 17.53 -5.07
CA ARG A 97 -7.07 17.36 -6.53
C ARG A 97 -7.74 16.06 -6.92
N PHE A 98 -8.53 16.14 -7.98
CA PHE A 98 -9.09 14.98 -8.67
C PHE A 98 -8.23 14.59 -9.87
N PHE A 99 -8.19 13.30 -10.19
CA PHE A 99 -7.48 12.75 -11.36
C PHE A 99 -8.47 12.24 -12.39
N ILE A 100 -8.15 12.41 -13.68
CA ILE A 100 -9.00 11.90 -14.77
C ILE A 100 -9.07 10.37 -14.65
N GLY A 101 -10.29 9.83 -14.68
CA GLY A 101 -10.59 8.40 -14.51
C GLY A 101 -10.87 7.98 -13.07
N GLU A 102 -10.58 8.83 -12.08
CA GLU A 102 -10.76 8.49 -10.65
C GLU A 102 -12.23 8.22 -10.32
N ASN A 103 -12.50 7.13 -9.59
CA ASN A 103 -13.81 6.84 -9.02
C ASN A 103 -14.08 7.79 -7.85
N VAL A 104 -15.15 8.56 -7.95
CA VAL A 104 -15.61 9.48 -6.90
C VAL A 104 -17.08 9.24 -6.60
N ASN A 105 -17.48 9.53 -5.38
CA ASN A 105 -18.89 9.68 -5.06
C ASN A 105 -19.28 11.12 -5.34
N ALA A 106 -20.22 11.33 -6.28
CA ALA A 106 -20.75 12.63 -6.61
C ALA A 106 -22.20 12.76 -6.12
N SER A 107 -22.51 13.89 -5.49
CA SER A 107 -23.88 14.24 -5.12
C SER A 107 -24.39 15.29 -6.09
N PHE A 108 -25.42 14.94 -6.85
CA PHE A 108 -26.14 15.89 -7.70
C PHE A 108 -27.30 16.52 -6.90
N ALA A 109 -27.93 17.54 -7.49
CA ALA A 109 -29.12 18.16 -6.90
C ALA A 109 -30.09 17.08 -6.38
N ASN A 110 -30.46 17.20 -5.09
CA ASN A 110 -31.22 16.25 -4.26
C ASN A 110 -30.41 15.34 -3.31
N ASN A 111 -29.13 15.63 -3.06
CA ASN A 111 -28.33 14.96 -2.02
C ASN A 111 -28.18 13.43 -2.20
N LYS A 112 -28.37 12.95 -3.43
CA LYS A 112 -28.23 11.53 -3.77
C LYS A 112 -26.81 11.27 -4.25
N TRP A 113 -26.04 10.56 -3.44
CA TRP A 113 -24.71 10.09 -3.79
C TRP A 113 -24.79 8.99 -4.85
N LYS A 114 -23.97 9.12 -5.89
CA LYS A 114 -23.75 8.10 -6.91
C LYS A 114 -22.26 7.95 -7.15
N GLU A 115 -21.85 6.71 -7.40
CA GLU A 115 -20.53 6.44 -7.94
C GLU A 115 -20.43 7.04 -9.34
N SER A 116 -19.33 7.73 -9.62
CA SER A 116 -19.08 8.45 -10.87
C SER A 116 -17.57 8.52 -11.13
N HIS A 117 -17.19 8.89 -12.35
CA HIS A 117 -15.79 8.98 -12.76
C HIS A 117 -15.46 10.38 -13.26
N ILE A 118 -14.26 10.86 -12.94
CA ILE A 118 -13.79 12.17 -13.39
C ILE A 118 -13.44 12.12 -14.88
N LEU A 119 -14.20 12.84 -15.71
CA LEU A 119 -13.94 12.89 -17.16
C LEU A 119 -12.90 13.94 -17.54
N GLN A 120 -12.84 15.04 -16.80
CA GLN A 120 -11.97 16.16 -17.08
C GLN A 120 -11.66 16.93 -15.80
N VAL A 121 -10.42 17.36 -15.67
CA VAL A 121 -9.97 18.26 -14.60
C VAL A 121 -9.76 19.65 -15.20
N ILE A 122 -10.46 20.65 -14.65
CA ILE A 122 -10.33 22.05 -15.07
C ILE A 122 -9.44 22.76 -14.06
N ALA A 123 -8.29 23.28 -14.54
CA ALA A 123 -7.41 24.06 -13.67
C ALA A 123 -8.12 25.35 -13.20
N PRO A 124 -7.96 25.74 -11.92
CA PRO A 124 -8.51 26.99 -11.43
C PRO A 124 -7.93 28.18 -12.20
N SER A 125 -8.77 29.18 -12.48
CA SER A 125 -8.34 30.41 -13.15
C SER A 125 -7.41 31.25 -12.27
N GLU A 126 -6.61 32.14 -12.87
CA GLU A 126 -5.70 33.04 -12.14
C GLU A 126 -6.39 33.87 -11.04
N LYS A 127 -7.68 34.18 -11.22
CA LYS A 127 -8.47 34.90 -10.22
C LYS A 127 -8.78 34.01 -9.01
N GLN A 128 -9.18 32.77 -9.24
CA GLN A 128 -9.46 31.80 -8.18
C GLN A 128 -8.21 31.45 -7.38
N LEU A 129 -7.04 31.37 -8.03
CA LEU A 129 -5.75 31.15 -7.36
C LEU A 129 -5.38 32.28 -6.39
N LYS A 130 -5.70 33.54 -6.73
CA LYS A 130 -5.44 34.71 -5.88
C LYS A 130 -6.37 34.78 -4.66
N ASP A 131 -7.60 34.32 -4.80
CA ASP A 131 -8.57 34.31 -3.70
C ASP A 131 -8.28 33.21 -2.67
N SER A 132 -7.75 32.05 -3.11
CA SER A 132 -7.30 30.98 -2.19
C SER A 132 -6.10 31.36 -1.32
N GLN A 133 -5.22 32.26 -1.79
CA GLN A 133 -4.06 32.72 -1.02
C GLN A 133 -4.38 33.79 0.04
N LYS A 134 -5.58 34.37 0.03
CA LYS A 134 -6.00 35.36 1.04
C LYS A 134 -6.63 34.76 2.29
N ASN A 135 -7.00 33.48 2.24
CA ASN A 135 -7.77 32.81 3.30
C ASN A 135 -6.97 31.72 4.04
N GLY A 136 -5.64 31.69 3.88
CA GLY A 136 -4.72 30.75 4.53
C GLY A 136 -3.85 31.42 5.59
#